data_AF-A0AAV8ZJ45-F1
#
_entry.id   AF-A0AAV8ZJ45-F1
#
_cell.length_a   1.000
_cell.length_b   1.000
_cell.length_c   1.000
_cell.angle_alpha   90.00
_cell.angle_beta   90.00
_cell.angle_gamma   90.00
#
_symmetry.space_group_name_H-M   'P 1'
#
loop_
_entity.id
_entity.type
_entity.pdbx_description
1 polymer ?
#
loop_
_entity_poly.entity_id
_entity_poly.type
_entity_poly.pdbx_seq_one_letter_code
_entity_poly.pdbx_strand_id
1 'polypeptide(L)'
;MLEGVQRRMLLRVGSAYRTTSTVVLQVITGIIPIDLMVEERKYLHEMDNGQDLAIRKAARERTLNLWQQRWELNEEKGQWTKRLIPDLRPWVTCKHIRIDHYISQFLIGHGSFGAYTQRIGISENAFCVYCGEEDCPAHMVLYCHRWAPYRIATYGELGFQLIAETLVAHMIEDKRQGNTIGNMIRKIMQEKEKERRAREN
;
A
#
# COMPACT_ATOMS: atom_id res chain seq x y z
N MET A 1 6.87 -4.44 23.00
CA MET A 1 5.86 -5.48 23.31
C MET A 1 4.54 -5.25 22.57
N LEU A 2 3.96 -4.03 22.60
CA LEU A 2 2.70 -3.71 21.90
C LEU A 2 2.79 -3.73 20.36
N GLU A 3 3.85 -3.15 19.80
CA GLU A 3 4.03 -3.09 18.34
C GLU A 3 4.19 -4.49 17.72
N GLY A 4 4.90 -5.41 18.39
CA GLY A 4 5.06 -6.79 17.93
C GLY A 4 3.74 -7.57 17.91
N VAL A 5 2.80 -7.27 18.82
CA VAL A 5 1.45 -7.85 18.80
C VAL A 5 0.66 -7.27 17.63
N GLN A 6 0.65 -5.95 17.47
CA GLN A 6 -0.04 -5.29 16.36
C GLN A 6 0.47 -5.84 15.02
N ARG A 7 1.79 -5.88 14.82
CA ARG A 7 2.45 -6.39 13.61
C ARG A 7 1.92 -7.75 13.14
N ARG A 8 1.72 -8.70 14.05
CA ARG A 8 1.21 -10.04 13.70
C ARG A 8 -0.20 -9.98 13.13
N MET A 9 -1.06 -9.12 13.66
CA MET A 9 -2.40 -8.89 13.10
C MET A 9 -2.31 -8.19 11.74
N LEU A 10 -1.49 -7.14 11.62
CA LEU A 10 -1.38 -6.37 10.38
C LEU A 10 -0.89 -7.22 9.20
N LEU A 11 0.06 -8.13 9.44
CA LEU A 11 0.54 -9.06 8.41
C LEU A 11 -0.60 -9.91 7.83
N ARG A 12 -1.54 -10.36 8.68
CA ARG A 12 -2.70 -11.16 8.26
C ARG A 12 -3.74 -10.30 7.55
N VAL A 13 -4.07 -9.14 8.11
CA VAL A 13 -5.04 -8.19 7.51
C VAL A 13 -4.59 -7.76 6.12
N GLY A 14 -3.31 -7.40 5.97
CA GLY A 14 -2.75 -6.96 4.70
C GLY A 14 -2.28 -8.08 3.78
N SER A 15 -2.36 -9.36 4.16
CA SER A 15 -1.78 -10.49 3.40
C SER A 15 -0.33 -10.23 2.92
N ALA A 16 0.45 -9.57 3.77
CA ALA A 16 1.76 -8.99 3.45
C ALA A 16 2.91 -9.90 3.87
N TYR A 17 4.09 -9.67 3.29
CA TYR A 17 5.31 -10.42 3.61
C TYR A 17 5.81 -10.14 5.02
N ARG A 18 6.41 -11.16 5.67
CA ARG A 18 6.98 -11.06 7.03
C ARG A 18 8.08 -10.00 7.16
N THR A 19 8.72 -9.63 6.05
CA THR A 19 9.79 -8.63 5.95
C THR A 19 9.26 -7.19 5.84
N THR A 20 7.95 -6.99 5.61
CA THR A 20 7.36 -5.65 5.50
C THR A 20 7.48 -4.89 6.82
N SER A 21 7.92 -3.63 6.81
CA SER A 21 8.05 -2.84 8.05
C SER A 21 6.68 -2.59 8.70
N THR A 22 6.65 -2.45 10.03
CA THR A 22 5.38 -2.24 10.75
C THR A 22 4.70 -0.94 10.33
N VAL A 23 5.47 0.13 10.10
CA VAL A 23 4.96 1.42 9.63
C VAL A 23 4.21 1.27 8.30
N VAL A 24 4.78 0.55 7.34
CA VAL A 24 4.11 0.28 6.06
C VAL A 24 2.85 -0.56 6.24
N LEU A 25 2.90 -1.57 7.12
CA LEU A 25 1.74 -2.41 7.43
C LEU A 25 0.59 -1.59 8.03
N GLN A 26 0.88 -0.65 8.93
CA GLN A 26 -0.12 0.25 9.52
C GLN A 26 -0.80 1.09 8.41
N VAL A 27 0.01 1.66 7.50
CA VAL A 27 -0.50 2.47 6.39
C VAL A 27 -1.37 1.65 5.45
N ILE A 28 -0.87 0.57 4.85
CA ILE A 28 -1.64 -0.18 3.84
C ILE A 28 -2.92 -0.81 4.40
N THR A 29 -2.94 -1.16 5.69
CA THR A 29 -4.13 -1.75 6.32
C THR A 29 -5.10 -0.69 6.86
N GLY A 30 -4.69 0.58 6.90
CA GLY A 30 -5.48 1.66 7.50
C GLY A 30 -5.61 1.56 9.02
N ILE A 31 -4.77 0.76 9.68
CA ILE A 31 -4.83 0.55 11.13
C ILE A 31 -3.83 1.47 11.83
N ILE A 32 -4.37 2.40 12.63
CA ILE A 32 -3.60 3.38 13.42
C ILE A 32 -2.57 2.66 14.30
N PRO A 33 -1.34 3.20 14.44
CA PRO A 33 -0.34 2.70 15.39
C PRO A 33 -0.92 2.50 16.80
N ILE A 34 -0.64 1.35 17.40
CA ILE A 34 -1.29 0.95 18.66
C ILE A 34 -1.02 1.92 19.81
N ASP A 35 0.16 2.54 19.84
CA ASP A 35 0.52 3.54 20.82
C ASP A 35 -0.31 4.83 20.64
N LEU A 36 -0.55 5.26 19.40
CA LEU A 36 -1.46 6.38 19.12
C LEU A 36 -2.91 6.06 19.51
N MET A 37 -3.36 4.81 19.33
CA MET A 37 -4.68 4.38 19.80
C MET A 37 -4.80 4.41 21.33
N VAL A 38 -3.71 4.13 22.06
CA VAL A 38 -3.67 4.23 23.52
C VAL A 38 -3.74 5.69 23.96
N GLU A 39 -2.97 6.58 23.32
CA GLU A 39 -3.03 8.02 23.60
C GLU A 39 -4.42 8.61 23.30
N GLU A 40 -5.05 8.21 22.19
CA GLU A 40 -6.43 8.61 21.86
C GLU A 40 -7.40 8.22 22.99
N ARG A 41 -7.31 6.98 23.49
CA ARG A 41 -8.17 6.48 24.57
C ARG A 41 -7.92 7.20 25.90
N LYS A 42 -6.66 7.50 26.21
CA LYS A 42 -6.30 8.26 27.41
C LYS A 42 -6.91 9.66 27.36
N TYR A 43 -6.74 10.37 26.25
CA TYR A 43 -7.31 11.70 26.05
C TYR A 43 -8.84 11.71 26.21
N LEU A 44 -9.54 10.71 25.66
CA LEU A 44 -10.99 10.59 25.79
C LEU A 44 -11.46 10.37 27.24
N HIS A 45 -10.71 9.59 28.02
CA HIS A 45 -11.02 9.34 29.42
C HIS A 45 -10.86 10.61 30.26
N GLU A 46 -9.81 11.39 30.01
CA GLU A 46 -9.52 12.64 30.73
C GLU A 46 -10.54 13.76 30.44
N MET A 47 -11.10 13.80 29.22
CA MET A 47 -11.95 14.91 28.78
C MET A 47 -13.45 14.74 29.09
N ASP A 48 -14.03 13.55 28.93
CA ASP A 48 -15.50 13.36 29.08
C ASP A 48 -15.93 11.89 29.23
N ASN A 49 -15.08 11.00 29.73
CA ASN A 49 -15.38 9.56 29.77
C ASN A 49 -15.79 8.95 28.39
N GLY A 50 -15.56 9.68 27.28
CA GLY A 50 -15.80 9.27 25.89
C GLY A 50 -17.24 9.37 25.36
N GLN A 51 -18.15 10.15 25.96
CA GLN A 51 -19.55 10.20 25.51
C GLN A 51 -19.83 11.29 24.45
N ASP A 52 -19.18 12.46 24.54
CA ASP A 52 -19.36 13.57 23.61
C ASP A 52 -18.76 13.29 22.22
N LEU A 53 -19.58 13.45 21.19
CA LEU A 53 -19.21 13.20 19.80
C LEU A 53 -18.18 14.19 19.25
N ALA A 54 -18.24 15.47 19.64
CA ALA A 54 -17.27 16.48 19.23
C ALA A 54 -15.90 16.20 19.85
N ILE A 55 -15.85 15.79 21.12
CA ILE A 55 -14.60 15.37 21.79
C ILE A 55 -14.01 14.14 21.08
N ARG A 56 -14.83 13.15 20.71
CA ARG A 56 -14.38 11.98 19.94
C ARG A 56 -13.82 12.33 18.57
N LYS A 57 -14.47 13.24 17.85
CA LYS A 57 -13.97 13.72 16.55
C LYS A 57 -12.64 14.46 16.71
N ALA A 58 -12.50 15.33 17.71
CA ALA A 58 -11.26 16.04 18.00
C ALA A 58 -10.12 15.08 18.38
N ALA A 59 -10.39 14.07 19.20
CA ALA A 59 -9.43 13.05 19.57
C ALA A 59 -8.93 12.24 18.36
N ARG A 60 -9.86 11.83 17.49
CA ARG A 60 -9.52 11.14 16.23
C ARG A 60 -8.69 12.02 15.30
N GLU A 61 -9.05 13.28 15.15
CA GLU A 61 -8.32 14.21 14.30
C GLU A 61 -6.91 14.46 14.81
N ARG A 62 -6.73 14.63 16.12
CA ARG A 62 -5.40 14.68 16.76
C ARG A 62 -4.58 13.42 16.46
N THR A 63 -5.20 12.25 16.55
CA THR A 63 -4.56 10.96 16.30
C THR A 63 -4.11 10.83 14.85
N LEU A 64 -4.94 11.22 13.89
CA LEU A 64 -4.61 11.21 12.47
C LEU A 64 -3.51 12.22 12.13
N ASN A 65 -3.49 13.41 12.76
CA ASN A 65 -2.41 14.39 12.61
C ASN A 65 -1.06 13.82 13.07
N LEU A 66 -1.01 13.22 14.26
CA LEU A 66 0.21 12.60 14.77
C LEU A 66 0.68 11.45 13.88
N TRP A 67 -0.25 10.65 13.35
CA TRP A 67 0.09 9.56 12.45
C TRP A 67 0.63 10.08 11.11
N GLN A 68 -0.01 11.09 10.53
CA GLN A 68 0.44 11.75 9.30
C GLN A 68 1.86 12.31 9.47
N GLN A 69 2.13 13.01 10.57
CA GLN A 69 3.46 13.56 10.87
C GLN A 69 4.52 12.44 10.98
N ARG A 70 4.21 11.34 11.69
CA ARG A 70 5.11 10.17 11.76
C ARG A 70 5.34 9.55 10.38
N TRP A 71 4.32 9.54 9.53
CA TRP A 71 4.45 9.02 8.20
C TRP A 71 5.37 9.88 7.34
N GLU A 72 5.17 11.19 7.35
CA GLU A 72 5.99 12.17 6.64
C GLU A 72 7.46 12.11 7.06
N LEU A 73 7.74 12.07 8.37
CA LEU A 73 9.10 12.05 8.94
C LEU A 73 9.83 10.70 8.76
N ASN A 74 9.16 9.63 8.34
CA ASN A 74 9.81 8.34 8.11
C ASN A 74 10.58 8.34 6.77
N GLU A 75 11.90 8.49 6.84
CA GLU A 75 12.80 8.56 5.68
C GLU A 75 13.37 7.19 5.25
N GLU A 76 13.33 6.19 6.12
CA GLU A 76 14.05 4.93 5.85
C GLU A 76 13.22 3.86 5.13
N LYS A 77 11.93 3.72 5.45
CA LYS A 77 11.13 2.56 5.03
C LYS A 77 9.87 2.99 4.29
N GLY A 78 9.49 2.25 3.24
CA GLY A 78 8.19 2.45 2.60
C GLY A 78 8.08 3.68 1.71
N GLN A 79 9.19 4.22 1.18
CA GLN A 79 9.15 5.39 0.29
C GLN A 79 8.26 5.18 -0.93
N TRP A 80 8.23 3.96 -1.47
CA TRP A 80 7.27 3.59 -2.51
C TRP A 80 5.81 3.73 -2.04
N THR A 81 5.47 3.16 -0.88
CA THR A 81 4.13 3.28 -0.29
C THR A 81 3.77 4.75 -0.02
N LYS A 82 4.74 5.58 0.41
CA LYS A 82 4.54 7.01 0.67
C LYS A 82 4.25 7.79 -0.61
N ARG A 83 4.95 7.46 -1.70
CA ARG A 83 4.68 8.03 -3.02
C ARG A 83 3.25 7.74 -3.50
N LEU A 84 2.73 6.55 -3.17
CA LEU A 84 1.35 6.15 -3.50
C LEU A 84 0.31 6.72 -2.52
N ILE A 85 0.60 6.75 -1.22
CA ILE A 85 -0.30 7.17 -0.14
C ILE A 85 0.39 8.28 0.66
N PRO A 86 0.47 9.52 0.13
CA PRO A 86 1.11 10.62 0.83
C PRO A 86 0.23 11.14 1.98
N ASP A 87 -1.08 11.25 1.77
CA ASP A 87 -2.07 11.61 2.80
C ASP A 87 -2.82 10.36 3.26
N LEU A 88 -2.76 10.10 4.57
CA LEU A 88 -3.40 8.94 5.17
C LEU A 88 -4.93 9.09 5.26
N ARG A 89 -5.48 10.30 5.36
CA ARG A 89 -6.91 10.50 5.65
C ARG A 89 -7.83 9.94 4.56
N PRO A 90 -7.64 10.25 3.26
CA PRO A 90 -8.50 9.71 2.22
C PRO A 90 -8.36 8.19 2.14
N TRP A 91 -7.16 7.66 2.38
CA TRP A 91 -6.89 6.24 2.34
C TRP A 91 -7.59 5.47 3.47
N VAL A 92 -7.43 5.91 4.72
CA VAL A 92 -8.00 5.20 5.90
C VAL A 92 -9.51 5.35 6.01
N THR A 93 -10.10 6.37 5.38
CA THR A 93 -11.55 6.58 5.38
C THR A 93 -12.23 5.93 4.17
N CYS A 94 -11.48 5.51 3.16
CA CYS A 94 -11.99 4.80 1.99
C CYS A 94 -12.52 3.41 2.37
N LYS A 95 -13.80 3.14 2.08
CA LYS A 95 -14.46 1.87 2.45
C LYS A 95 -14.52 0.85 1.33
N HIS A 96 -14.24 1.25 0.09
CA HIS A 96 -14.39 0.37 -1.08
C HIS A 96 -13.09 -0.25 -1.58
N ILE A 97 -11.93 0.30 -1.21
CA ILE A 97 -10.65 -0.33 -1.52
C ILE A 97 -10.49 -1.57 -0.63
N ARG A 98 -10.23 -2.71 -1.27
CA ARG A 98 -9.92 -3.97 -0.58
C ARG A 98 -8.46 -4.33 -0.84
N ILE A 99 -7.74 -4.58 0.25
CA ILE A 99 -6.36 -5.07 0.20
C ILE A 99 -6.39 -6.59 0.16
N ASP A 100 -5.98 -7.13 -0.97
CA ASP A 100 -5.66 -8.55 -1.10
C ASP A 100 -4.16 -8.73 -1.26
N HIS A 101 -3.73 -9.98 -1.45
CA HIS A 101 -2.33 -10.32 -1.60
C HIS A 101 -1.62 -9.51 -2.71
N TYR A 102 -2.20 -9.40 -3.92
CA TYR A 102 -1.56 -8.74 -5.06
C TYR A 102 -1.52 -7.21 -4.90
N ILE A 103 -2.61 -6.63 -4.40
CA ILE A 103 -2.63 -5.19 -4.09
C ILE A 103 -1.61 -4.89 -2.99
N SER A 104 -1.53 -5.73 -1.96
CA SER A 104 -0.52 -5.59 -0.90
C SER A 104 0.90 -5.65 -1.45
N GLN A 105 1.23 -6.66 -2.26
CA GLN A 105 2.55 -6.78 -2.92
C GLN A 105 2.93 -5.48 -3.65
N PHE A 106 2.01 -4.96 -4.45
CA PHE A 106 2.21 -3.72 -5.19
C PHE A 106 2.45 -2.52 -4.26
N LEU A 107 1.57 -2.31 -3.27
CA LEU A 107 1.65 -1.15 -2.38
C LEU A 107 2.93 -1.13 -1.53
N ILE A 108 3.39 -2.29 -1.08
CA ILE A 108 4.60 -2.41 -0.24
C ILE A 108 5.88 -2.55 -1.07
N GLY A 109 5.75 -2.80 -2.37
CA GLY A 109 6.86 -3.09 -3.28
C GLY A 109 7.62 -4.36 -2.94
N HIS A 110 6.92 -5.39 -2.46
CA HIS A 110 7.49 -6.70 -2.17
C HIS A 110 6.82 -7.77 -3.02
N GLY A 111 7.56 -8.79 -3.41
CA GLY A 111 7.04 -9.86 -4.25
C GLY A 111 8.02 -10.28 -5.31
N SER A 112 7.49 -10.66 -6.47
CA SER A 112 8.29 -11.00 -7.65
C SER A 112 8.88 -9.77 -8.36
N PHE A 113 9.42 -8.81 -7.61
CA PHE A 113 10.15 -7.64 -8.14
C PHE A 113 11.64 -7.89 -8.01
N GLY A 114 12.40 -7.91 -9.11
CA GLY A 114 13.84 -8.13 -9.12
C GLY A 114 14.60 -7.23 -8.15
N ALA A 115 14.28 -5.93 -8.13
CA ALA A 115 14.90 -4.99 -7.18
C ALA A 115 14.65 -5.39 -5.72
N TYR A 116 13.46 -5.93 -5.42
CA TYR A 116 13.13 -6.43 -4.09
C TYR A 116 13.85 -7.75 -3.78
N THR A 117 13.81 -8.73 -4.69
CA THR A 117 14.39 -10.06 -4.47
C THR A 117 15.91 -10.01 -4.36
N GLN A 118 16.57 -9.10 -5.10
CA GLN A 118 17.99 -8.82 -4.94
C GLN A 118 18.31 -8.23 -3.57
N ARG A 119 17.55 -7.22 -3.13
CA ARG A 119 17.73 -6.58 -1.83
C ARG A 119 17.64 -7.56 -0.64
N ILE A 120 16.87 -8.64 -0.77
CA ILE A 120 16.72 -9.67 0.27
C ILE A 120 17.56 -10.93 0.02
N GLY A 121 18.45 -10.93 -0.97
CA GLY A 121 19.37 -12.03 -1.25
C GLY A 121 18.75 -13.28 -1.86
N ILE A 122 17.57 -13.17 -2.50
CA ILE A 122 16.91 -14.29 -3.20
C ILE A 122 17.37 -14.39 -4.66
N SER A 123 17.70 -13.26 -5.29
CA SER A 123 18.11 -13.17 -6.70
C SER A 123 19.37 -12.33 -6.83
N GLU A 124 20.22 -12.58 -7.82
CA GLU A 124 21.33 -11.68 -8.15
C GLU A 124 20.91 -10.57 -9.12
N ASN A 125 19.76 -10.73 -9.79
CA ASN A 125 19.29 -9.83 -10.84
C ASN A 125 18.15 -8.92 -10.35
N ALA A 126 18.37 -7.60 -10.44
CA ALA A 126 17.38 -6.57 -10.13
C ALA A 126 16.54 -6.12 -11.35
N PHE A 127 16.84 -6.61 -12.55
CA PHE A 127 16.30 -6.10 -13.80
C PHE A 127 15.15 -6.92 -14.34
N CYS A 128 14.30 -6.23 -15.10
CA CYS A 128 13.12 -6.76 -15.73
C CYS A 128 13.52 -7.62 -16.93
N VAL A 129 13.16 -8.91 -16.88
CA VAL A 129 13.46 -9.89 -17.94
C VAL A 129 12.88 -9.55 -19.32
N TYR A 130 11.91 -8.63 -19.40
CA TYR A 130 11.27 -8.26 -20.65
C TYR A 130 11.92 -7.06 -21.34
N CYS A 131 12.58 -6.18 -20.59
CA CYS A 131 13.05 -4.91 -21.14
C CYS A 131 14.35 -4.36 -20.52
N GLY A 132 14.95 -5.03 -19.53
CA GLY A 132 16.24 -4.65 -18.95
C GLY A 132 16.20 -3.50 -17.93
N GLU A 133 15.08 -2.80 -17.78
CA GLU A 133 14.90 -1.75 -16.76
C GLU A 133 14.86 -2.32 -15.33
N GLU A 134 15.06 -1.48 -14.31
CA GLU A 134 14.92 -1.91 -12.91
C GLU A 134 13.52 -2.49 -12.66
N ASP A 135 13.46 -3.72 -12.14
CA ASP A 135 12.21 -4.42 -11.89
C ASP A 135 11.62 -4.02 -10.54
N CYS A 136 10.95 -2.88 -10.54
CA CYS A 136 10.23 -2.33 -9.40
C CYS A 136 8.71 -2.25 -9.67
N PRO A 137 7.88 -2.01 -8.64
CA PRO A 137 6.43 -1.95 -8.81
C PRO A 137 5.96 -0.85 -9.78
N ALA A 138 6.63 0.30 -9.75
CA ALA A 138 6.37 1.40 -10.68
C ALA A 138 6.62 0.95 -12.12
N HIS A 139 7.81 0.39 -12.38
CA HIS A 139 8.17 -0.14 -13.68
C HIS A 139 7.13 -1.15 -14.18
N MET A 140 6.82 -2.17 -13.38
CA MET A 140 5.90 -3.21 -13.78
C MET A 140 4.51 -2.67 -14.12
N VAL A 141 3.90 -1.90 -13.22
CA VAL A 141 2.49 -1.51 -13.37
C VAL A 141 2.32 -0.32 -14.31
N LEU A 142 3.31 0.57 -14.44
CA LEU A 142 3.16 1.84 -15.15
C LEU A 142 3.95 1.94 -16.46
N TYR A 143 5.09 1.23 -16.60
CA TYR A 143 6.04 1.54 -17.68
C TYR A 143 6.39 0.34 -18.58
N CYS A 144 6.51 -0.86 -18.03
CA CYS A 144 7.00 -2.04 -18.74
C CYS A 144 6.17 -2.34 -20.00
N HIS A 145 6.81 -2.51 -21.15
CA HIS A 145 6.09 -2.78 -22.41
C HIS A 145 5.30 -4.10 -22.38
N ARG A 146 5.79 -5.12 -21.66
CA ARG A 146 5.13 -6.42 -21.53
C ARG A 146 3.69 -6.29 -21.03
N TRP A 147 3.47 -5.32 -20.15
CA TRP A 147 2.18 -5.08 -19.49
C TRP A 147 1.36 -3.96 -20.14
N ALA A 148 1.82 -3.40 -21.26
CA ALA A 148 1.13 -2.34 -21.97
C ALA A 148 -0.32 -2.70 -22.38
N PRO A 149 -0.64 -3.93 -22.82
CA PRO A 149 -2.03 -4.27 -23.17
C PRO A 149 -3.02 -4.08 -22.01
N TYR A 150 -2.61 -4.43 -20.77
CA TYR A 150 -3.43 -4.22 -19.57
C TYR A 150 -3.62 -2.73 -19.26
N ARG A 151 -2.55 -1.93 -19.42
CA ARG A 151 -2.62 -0.48 -19.23
C ARG A 151 -3.49 0.19 -20.28
N ILE A 152 -3.34 -0.14 -21.55
CA ILE A 152 -4.11 0.43 -22.66
C ILE A 152 -5.61 0.20 -22.44
N ALA A 153 -6.01 -1.04 -22.11
CA ALA A 153 -7.40 -1.34 -21.79
C ALA A 153 -7.92 -0.51 -20.59
N THR A 154 -7.12 -0.43 -19.53
CA THR A 154 -7.44 0.34 -18.32
C THR A 154 -7.58 1.83 -18.62
N TYR A 155 -6.66 2.42 -19.38
CA TYR A 155 -6.70 3.83 -19.76
C TYR A 155 -7.86 4.14 -20.69
N GLY A 156 -8.24 3.21 -21.58
CA GLY A 156 -9.44 3.33 -22.40
C GLY A 156 -10.72 3.37 -21.57
N GLU A 157 -10.80 2.58 -20.49
CA GLU A 157 -11.94 2.59 -19.57
C GLU A 157 -11.99 3.83 -18.67
N LEU A 158 -10.83 4.31 -18.22
CA LEU A 158 -10.71 5.47 -17.31
C LEU A 158 -10.81 6.80 -18.05
N GLY A 159 -10.35 6.88 -19.30
CA GLY A 159 -10.23 8.11 -20.08
C GLY A 159 -8.97 8.93 -19.77
N PHE A 160 -8.05 8.39 -18.97
CA PHE A 160 -6.79 9.05 -18.61
C PHE A 160 -5.68 8.04 -18.30
N GLN A 161 -4.43 8.52 -18.31
CA GLN A 161 -3.27 7.71 -17.94
C GLN A 161 -2.98 7.80 -16.45
N LEU A 162 -2.48 6.70 -15.88
CA LEU A 162 -2.09 6.63 -14.48
C LEU A 162 -0.60 6.93 -14.32
N ILE A 163 -0.26 7.72 -13.31
CA ILE A 163 1.10 7.86 -12.78
C ILE A 163 1.12 7.42 -11.31
N ALA A 164 2.30 7.19 -10.75
CA ALA A 164 2.41 6.67 -9.39
C ALA A 164 1.74 7.60 -8.35
N GLU A 165 1.89 8.90 -8.54
CA GLU A 165 1.42 9.96 -7.65
C GLU A 165 -0.12 10.03 -7.57
N THR A 166 -0.82 9.69 -8.65
CA THR A 166 -2.29 9.82 -8.73
C THR A 166 -3.01 8.49 -8.74
N LEU A 167 -2.31 7.37 -8.94
CA LEU A 167 -2.93 6.05 -9.07
C LEU A 167 -3.84 5.71 -7.90
N VAL A 168 -3.34 5.86 -6.66
CA VAL A 168 -4.15 5.54 -5.48
C VAL A 168 -5.21 6.61 -5.22
N ALA A 169 -4.95 7.88 -5.55
CA ALA A 169 -5.96 8.93 -5.43
C ALA A 169 -7.21 8.59 -6.28
N HIS A 170 -7.02 8.18 -7.54
CA HIS A 170 -8.12 7.71 -8.40
C HIS A 170 -8.79 6.44 -7.86
N MET A 171 -8.04 5.53 -7.24
CA MET A 171 -8.63 4.36 -6.60
C MET A 171 -9.55 4.74 -5.42
N ILE A 172 -9.18 5.78 -4.67
CA ILE A 172 -9.94 6.27 -3.51
C ILE A 172 -11.16 7.08 -3.97
N GLU A 173 -11.01 7.91 -4.99
CA GLU A 173 -12.02 8.89 -5.42
C GLU A 173 -13.30 8.22 -5.92
N ASP A 174 -13.18 7.16 -6.72
CA ASP A 174 -14.33 6.47 -7.29
C ASP A 174 -14.19 4.94 -7.19
N LYS A 175 -15.28 4.29 -6.82
CA LYS A 175 -15.31 2.83 -6.63
C LYS A 175 -15.10 2.08 -7.94
N ARG A 176 -15.63 2.58 -9.06
CA ARG A 176 -15.44 1.95 -10.37
C ARG A 176 -13.98 2.10 -10.79
N GLN A 177 -13.39 3.29 -10.68
CA GLN A 177 -11.97 3.52 -10.94
C GLN A 177 -11.09 2.61 -10.07
N GLY A 178 -11.35 2.55 -8.75
CA GLY A 178 -10.63 1.67 -7.83
C GLY A 178 -10.70 0.19 -8.19
N ASN A 179 -11.86 -0.28 -8.67
CA ASN A 179 -12.01 -1.65 -9.15
C ASN A 179 -11.24 -1.89 -10.46
N THR A 180 -11.35 -0.97 -11.43
CA THR A 180 -10.67 -1.06 -12.72
C THR A 180 -9.14 -1.07 -12.54
N ILE A 181 -8.60 -0.12 -11.77
CA ILE A 181 -7.16 -0.04 -11.46
C ILE A 181 -6.70 -1.27 -10.67
N GLY A 182 -7.46 -1.68 -9.65
CA GLY A 182 -7.12 -2.86 -8.85
C GLY A 182 -7.08 -4.15 -9.69
N ASN A 183 -8.01 -4.30 -10.64
CA ASN A 183 -8.03 -5.45 -11.55
C ASN A 183 -6.84 -5.45 -12.52
N MET A 184 -6.41 -4.28 -13.00
CA MET A 184 -5.19 -4.15 -13.79
C MET A 184 -3.97 -4.66 -13.00
N ILE A 185 -3.78 -4.15 -11.78
CA ILE A 185 -2.66 -4.56 -10.91
C ILE A 185 -2.68 -6.07 -10.68
N ARG A 186 -3.84 -6.64 -10.31
CA ARG A 186 -3.98 -8.09 -10.09
C ARG A 186 -3.60 -8.91 -11.31
N LYS A 187 -4.11 -8.57 -12.49
CA LYS A 187 -3.84 -9.32 -13.73
C LYS A 187 -2.35 -9.29 -14.08
N ILE A 188 -1.73 -8.11 -14.01
CA ILE A 188 -0.29 -7.95 -14.27
C ILE A 188 0.53 -8.80 -13.29
N MET A 189 0.25 -8.69 -12.00
CA MET A 189 0.96 -9.43 -10.95
C MET A 189 0.81 -10.96 -11.11
N GLN A 190 -0.42 -11.43 -11.38
CA GLN A 190 -0.72 -12.84 -11.58
C GLN A 190 0.02 -13.44 -12.79
N GLU A 191 -0.04 -12.76 -13.93
CA GLU A 191 0.62 -13.24 -15.15
C GLU A 191 2.14 -13.20 -14.99
N LYS A 192 2.69 -12.18 -14.34
CA LYS A 192 4.13 -12.16 -14.07
C LYS A 192 4.57 -13.33 -13.19
N GLU A 193 3.84 -13.61 -12.10
CA GLU A 193 4.15 -14.74 -11.23
C GLU A 193 4.05 -16.08 -11.96
N LYS A 194 3.04 -16.24 -12.83
CA LYS A 194 2.86 -17.43 -13.67
C LYS A 194 4.02 -17.60 -14.64
N GLU A 195 4.42 -16.54 -15.34
CA GLU A 195 5.56 -16.57 -16.27
C GLU A 195 6.89 -16.81 -15.54
N ARG A 196 7.05 -16.32 -14.31
CA ARG A 196 8.21 -16.64 -13.47
C ARG A 196 8.26 -18.12 -13.13
N ARG A 197 7.17 -18.70 -12.63
CA ARG A 197 7.10 -20.14 -12.29
C ARG A 197 7.37 -21.04 -13.50
N ALA A 198 6.91 -20.64 -14.68
CA ALA A 198 7.16 -21.38 -15.92
C ALA A 198 8.63 -21.36 -16.39
N ARG A 199 9.45 -20.42 -15.90
CA ARG A 199 10.90 -20.36 -16.17
C ARG A 199 11.74 -21.14 -15.15
N GLU A 200 11.17 -21.40 -13.97
CA GLU A 200 11.83 -22.10 -12.86
C GLU A 200 11.59 -23.63 -12.90
N ASN A 201 10.64 -24.08 -13.74
CA ASN A 201 10.34 -25.50 -14.00
C ASN A 201 10.91 -25.94 -15.35
#